data_AF-A0A352A3P6-F1
#
_entry.id   AF-A0A352A3P6-F1
#
_cell.length_a   1.000
_cell.length_b   1.000
_cell.length_c   1.000
_cell.angle_alpha   90.00
_cell.angle_beta   90.00
_cell.angle_gamma   90.00
#
_symmetry.space_group_name_H-M   'P 1'
#
loop_
_entity.id
_entity.type
_entity.pdbx_description
1 polymer ?
#
loop_
_entity_poly.entity_id
_entity_poly.type
_entity_poly.pdbx_seq_one_letter_code
_entity_poly.pdbx_strand_id
1 'polypeptide(L)'
;MKKSIHAVKKGIHDMEVKMEEIICIVCPNGCHMQIEGKEQIKVIGNLCKRGEEFAIQELTNPMRSLTTTVRTTSKDMPMLPVRTKGEIPKSKIEEAMMILNKIEISNSVTCGEVILKNILGCDCDIIATCSLII
;
A
#
# COMPACT_ATOMS: atom_id res chain seq x y z
N MET A 1 -34.13 -57.88 -25.03
CA MET A 1 -33.57 -58.11 -23.67
C MET A 1 -33.12 -56.76 -23.14
N LYS A 2 -33.85 -56.22 -22.14
CA LYS A 2 -33.35 -55.90 -20.77
C LYS A 2 -32.14 -54.95 -20.79
N LYS A 3 -32.08 -53.82 -20.08
CA LYS A 3 -32.92 -53.20 -19.04
C LYS A 3 -32.28 -51.81 -18.77
N SER A 4 -33.11 -50.81 -18.45
CA SER A 4 -32.96 -49.91 -17.30
C SER A 4 -31.78 -48.92 -17.13
N ILE A 5 -32.12 -47.61 -17.17
CA ILE A 5 -31.92 -46.53 -16.16
C ILE A 5 -30.69 -46.57 -15.23
N HIS A 6 -30.04 -45.39 -15.06
CA HIS A 6 -29.65 -44.67 -13.81
C HIS A 6 -28.50 -43.69 -14.17
N ALA A 7 -28.77 -42.41 -14.48
CA ALA A 7 -28.81 -41.30 -13.52
C ALA A 7 -27.65 -41.29 -12.51
N VAL A 8 -26.61 -40.50 -12.77
CA VAL A 8 -25.79 -39.90 -11.70
C VAL A 8 -25.93 -38.38 -11.82
N LYS A 9 -26.46 -37.82 -10.74
CA LYS A 9 -26.83 -36.44 -10.51
C LYS A 9 -25.60 -35.62 -10.09
N LYS A 10 -25.64 -34.35 -10.45
CA LYS A 10 -25.27 -33.15 -9.67
C LYS A 10 -23.90 -33.13 -8.97
N GLY A 11 -23.03 -32.25 -9.47
CA GLY A 11 -22.70 -31.00 -8.80
C GLY A 11 -21.59 -31.03 -7.74
N ILE A 12 -20.56 -30.23 -7.96
CA ILE A 12 -19.97 -29.34 -6.94
C ILE A 12 -19.61 -28.04 -7.69
N HIS A 13 -20.02 -26.92 -7.09
CA HIS A 13 -19.81 -25.52 -7.47
C HIS A 13 -18.56 -25.28 -8.34
N ASP A 14 -18.75 -24.64 -9.50
CA ASP A 14 -17.73 -23.78 -10.08
C ASP A 14 -17.49 -22.64 -9.06
N MET A 15 -16.54 -22.85 -8.15
CA MET A 15 -15.90 -21.74 -7.46
C MET A 15 -15.16 -20.99 -8.56
N GLU A 16 -15.70 -19.84 -8.94
CA GLU A 16 -15.04 -18.90 -9.83
C GLU A 16 -13.75 -18.44 -9.14
N VAL A 17 -12.67 -19.21 -9.34
CA VAL A 17 -11.34 -18.88 -8.82
C VAL A 17 -10.88 -17.68 -9.62
N LYS A 18 -11.13 -16.50 -9.07
CA LYS A 18 -10.62 -15.25 -9.63
C LYS A 18 -9.10 -15.30 -9.53
N MET A 19 -8.46 -15.57 -10.66
CA MET A 19 -7.01 -15.48 -10.81
C MET A 19 -6.66 -14.02 -11.09
N GLU A 20 -5.82 -13.44 -10.24
CA GLU A 20 -5.27 -12.09 -10.46
C GLU A 20 -3.77 -12.19 -10.76
N GLU A 21 -3.34 -11.45 -11.78
CA GLU A 21 -1.94 -11.37 -12.15
C GLU A 21 -1.30 -10.14 -11.51
N ILE A 22 -0.10 -10.31 -10.96
CA ILE A 22 0.66 -9.23 -10.33
C ILE A 22 2.15 -9.38 -10.65
N ILE A 23 2.83 -8.25 -10.79
CA ILE A 23 4.29 -8.20 -10.91
C ILE A 23 4.87 -7.79 -9.57
N CYS A 24 5.78 -8.59 -9.03
CA CYS A 24 6.51 -8.25 -7.82
C CYS A 24 7.45 -7.07 -8.08
N ILE A 25 7.25 -5.96 -7.36
CA ILE A 25 8.08 -4.75 -7.48
C ILE A 25 9.13 -4.62 -6.36
N VAL A 26 9.23 -5.60 -5.47
CA VAL A 26 10.10 -5.53 -4.28
C VAL A 26 11.59 -5.59 -4.63
N CYS A 27 11.95 -6.18 -5.76
CA CYS A 27 13.35 -6.36 -6.17
C CYS A 27 13.46 -6.36 -7.71
N PRO A 28 14.67 -6.21 -8.28
CA PRO A 28 14.85 -6.06 -9.73
C PRO A 28 14.50 -7.31 -10.55
N ASN A 29 14.24 -8.47 -9.90
CA ASN A 29 13.84 -9.69 -10.61
C ASN A 29 12.45 -9.59 -11.24
N GLY A 30 11.55 -8.73 -10.74
CA GLY A 30 10.25 -8.49 -11.37
C GLY A 30 9.40 -9.75 -11.57
N CYS A 31 9.28 -10.63 -10.56
CA CYS A 31 8.60 -11.91 -10.74
C CYS A 31 7.14 -11.70 -11.18
N HIS A 32 6.75 -12.37 -12.27
CA HIS A 32 5.36 -12.48 -12.69
C HIS A 32 4.66 -13.53 -11.85
N MET A 33 3.63 -13.13 -11.11
CA MET A 33 2.96 -13.98 -10.14
C MET A 33 1.46 -14.04 -10.41
N GLN A 34 0.88 -15.18 -10.11
CA GLN A 34 -0.55 -15.41 -10.14
C GLN A 34 -1.05 -15.64 -8.72
N ILE A 35 -2.19 -15.03 -8.39
CA ILE A 35 -2.84 -15.16 -7.09
C ILE A 35 -4.15 -15.92 -7.28
N GLU A 36 -4.32 -17.02 -6.54
CA GLU A 36 -5.53 -17.83 -6.51
C GLU A 36 -6.25 -17.70 -5.16
N GLY A 37 -7.58 -17.51 -5.20
CA GLY A 37 -8.45 -17.58 -4.03
C GLY A 37 -8.66 -16.26 -3.28
N LYS A 38 -9.74 -16.19 -2.49
CA LYS A 38 -10.09 -15.05 -1.62
C LYS A 38 -9.80 -15.30 -0.14
N GLU A 39 -10.02 -16.51 0.36
CA GLU A 39 -9.87 -16.85 1.78
C GLU A 39 -8.54 -17.56 2.09
N GLN A 40 -8.09 -18.42 1.19
CA GLN A 40 -6.75 -19.01 1.21
C GLN A 40 -5.99 -18.48 0.00
N ILE A 41 -5.28 -17.37 0.19
CA ILE A 41 -4.49 -16.74 -0.87
C ILE A 41 -3.29 -17.63 -1.15
N LYS A 42 -3.23 -18.16 -2.37
CA LYS A 42 -2.06 -18.89 -2.86
C LYS A 42 -1.36 -18.06 -3.92
N VAL A 43 -0.06 -17.81 -3.72
CA VAL A 43 0.78 -17.08 -4.67
C VAL A 43 1.63 -18.09 -5.43
N ILE A 44 1.65 -17.97 -6.76
CA ILE A 44 2.40 -18.84 -7.67
C ILE A 44 3.32 -17.97 -8.52
N GLY A 45 4.57 -18.40 -8.74
CA GLY A 45 5.55 -17.68 -9.57
C GLY A 45 6.51 -16.76 -8.79
N ASN A 46 6.40 -16.70 -7.46
CA ASN A 46 7.36 -15.99 -6.62
C ASN A 46 8.67 -16.78 -6.48
N LEU A 47 9.81 -16.10 -6.66
CA LEU A 47 11.15 -16.69 -6.43
C LEU A 47 11.61 -16.59 -4.97
N CYS A 48 10.89 -15.83 -4.14
CA CYS A 48 11.23 -15.63 -2.74
C CYS A 48 9.99 -15.33 -1.89
N LYS A 49 10.15 -15.45 -0.57
CA LYS A 49 9.11 -15.17 0.42
C LYS A 49 8.62 -13.71 0.38
N ARG A 50 9.53 -12.76 0.14
CA ARG A 50 9.17 -11.32 0.04
C ARG A 50 8.18 -11.04 -1.09
N GLY A 51 8.24 -11.80 -2.19
CA GLY A 51 7.31 -11.66 -3.31
C GLY A 51 5.91 -12.14 -2.96
N GLU A 52 5.81 -13.24 -2.21
CA GLU A 52 4.54 -13.76 -1.67
C GLU A 52 3.93 -12.77 -0.67
N GLU A 53 4.71 -12.29 0.29
CA GLU A 53 4.28 -11.28 1.27
C GLU A 53 3.78 -10.00 0.57
N PHE A 54 4.49 -9.53 -0.46
CA PHE A 54 4.06 -8.39 -1.26
C PHE A 54 2.75 -8.65 -2.00
N ALA A 55 2.59 -9.80 -2.67
CA ALA A 55 1.37 -10.12 -3.39
C ALA A 55 0.15 -10.16 -2.47
N ILE A 56 0.30 -10.79 -1.30
CA ILE A 56 -0.75 -10.85 -0.29
C ILE A 56 -1.08 -9.45 0.23
N GLN A 57 -0.07 -8.64 0.56
CA GLN A 57 -0.27 -7.27 1.05
C GLN A 57 -0.93 -6.38 -0.01
N GLU A 58 -0.47 -6.44 -1.25
CA GLU A 58 -1.01 -5.62 -2.34
C GLU A 58 -2.47 -5.93 -2.64
N LEU A 59 -2.87 -7.20 -2.52
CA LEU A 59 -4.26 -7.64 -2.70
C LEU A 59 -5.16 -7.25 -1.51
N THR A 60 -4.65 -7.35 -0.29
CA THR A 60 -5.47 -7.21 0.93
C THR A 60 -5.50 -5.79 1.49
N ASN A 61 -4.36 -5.12 1.54
CA ASN A 61 -4.21 -3.76 2.04
C ASN A 61 -2.95 -3.10 1.45
N PRO A 62 -3.02 -2.56 0.22
CA PRO A 62 -1.87 -2.00 -0.45
C PRO A 62 -1.31 -0.81 0.34
N MET A 63 -0.03 -0.87 0.69
CA MET A 63 0.68 0.13 1.48
C MET A 63 1.61 0.96 0.59
N ARG A 64 1.76 2.26 0.85
CA ARG A 64 2.63 3.16 0.09
C ARG A 64 3.29 4.19 0.99
N SER A 65 4.51 4.61 0.65
CA SER A 65 5.09 5.83 1.20
C SER A 65 4.39 7.06 0.59
N LEU A 66 4.03 8.04 1.43
CA LEU A 66 3.52 9.33 0.98
C LEU A 66 4.64 10.36 1.01
N THR A 67 4.91 10.99 -0.12
CA THR A 67 5.84 12.13 -0.27
C THR A 67 5.05 13.33 -0.76
N THR A 68 5.14 14.46 -0.07
CA THR A 68 4.37 15.67 -0.37
C THR A 68 5.05 16.91 0.21
N THR A 69 4.33 18.03 0.31
CA THR A 69 4.78 19.27 0.91
C THR A 69 3.77 19.82 1.91
N VAL A 70 4.25 20.61 2.88
CA VAL A 70 3.43 21.45 3.76
C VAL A 70 3.82 22.92 3.58
N ARG A 71 2.92 23.84 3.88
CA ARG A 71 3.20 25.28 3.75
C ARG A 71 4.20 25.72 4.82
N THR A 72 4.93 26.78 4.53
CA THR A 72 5.75 27.49 5.52
C THR A 72 5.51 28.99 5.43
N THR A 73 5.88 29.72 6.48
CA THR A 73 5.89 31.18 6.48
C THR A 73 7.15 31.79 5.85
N SER A 74 8.11 30.97 5.40
CA SER A 74 9.32 31.43 4.72
C SER A 74 8.99 31.93 3.32
N LYS A 75 9.50 33.12 2.97
CA LYS A 75 9.43 33.62 1.60
C LYS A 75 10.34 32.84 0.65
N ASP A 76 11.49 32.39 1.15
CA ASP A 76 12.50 31.67 0.34
C ASP A 76 12.13 30.20 0.16
N MET A 77 11.36 29.63 1.10
CA MET A 77 10.93 28.24 1.05
C MET A 77 9.45 28.09 1.42
N PRO A 78 8.51 28.54 0.57
CA PRO A 78 7.08 28.57 0.89
C PRO A 78 6.47 27.17 1.09
N MET A 79 7.13 26.12 0.62
CA MET A 79 6.73 24.73 0.76
C MET A 79 7.89 23.90 1.30
N LEU A 80 7.68 23.18 2.41
CA LEU A 80 8.63 22.25 3.00
C LEU A 80 8.30 20.83 2.54
N PRO A 81 9.22 20.10 1.88
CA PRO A 81 8.99 18.70 1.53
C PRO A 81 8.98 17.82 2.77
N VAL A 82 7.98 16.96 2.83
CA VAL A 82 7.74 16.00 3.89
C VAL A 82 7.45 14.63 3.32
N ARG A 83 7.67 13.59 4.12
CA ARG A 83 7.28 12.23 3.78
C ARG A 83 6.82 11.44 4.99
N THR A 84 6.11 10.35 4.76
CA THR A 84 5.91 9.33 5.79
C THR A 84 7.25 8.68 6.16
N LYS A 85 7.46 8.44 7.45
CA LYS A 85 8.64 7.71 7.97
C LYS A 85 8.60 6.22 7.59
N GLY A 86 7.42 5.69 7.26
CA GLY A 86 7.18 4.36 6.71
C GLY A 86 6.12 4.40 5.62
N GLU A 87 5.28 3.37 5.56
CA GLU A 87 4.17 3.27 4.62
C GLU A 87 2.82 3.43 5.32
N ILE A 88 1.84 3.96 4.60
CA ILE A 88 0.44 4.05 5.02
C ILE A 88 -0.45 3.31 4.01
N PRO A 89 -1.65 2.86 4.40
CA PRO A 89 -2.61 2.29 3.46
C PRO A 89 -2.90 3.26 2.32
N LYS A 90 -2.93 2.76 1.08
CA LYS A 90 -3.23 3.56 -0.12
C LYS A 90 -4.58 4.27 0.00
N SER A 91 -5.56 3.62 0.63
CA SER A 91 -6.88 4.18 0.89
C SER A 91 -6.87 5.42 1.78
N LYS A 92 -5.82 5.63 2.59
CA LYS A 92 -5.67 6.77 3.50
C LYS A 92 -4.88 7.94 2.92
N ILE A 93 -4.35 7.82 1.71
CA ILE A 93 -3.51 8.87 1.09
C ILE A 93 -4.28 10.17 0.92
N GLU A 94 -5.52 10.12 0.41
CA GLU A 94 -6.32 11.33 0.18
C GLU A 94 -6.63 12.06 1.48
N GLU A 95 -7.03 11.33 2.52
CA GLU A 95 -7.31 11.89 3.84
C GLU A 95 -6.05 12.48 4.48
N ALA A 96 -4.89 11.80 4.36
CA ALA A 96 -3.62 12.30 4.85
C ALA A 96 -3.24 13.63 4.17
N MET A 97 -3.45 13.74 2.86
CA MET A 97 -3.23 14.97 2.11
C MET A 97 -4.12 16.12 2.59
N MET A 98 -5.39 15.86 2.91
CA MET A 98 -6.29 16.89 3.46
C MET A 98 -5.84 17.40 4.82
N ILE A 99 -5.28 16.54 5.68
CA ILE A 99 -4.73 16.93 6.97
C ILE A 99 -3.46 17.77 6.76
N LEU A 100 -2.53 17.30 5.94
CA LEU A 100 -1.26 17.98 5.68
C LEU A 100 -1.46 19.35 5.01
N ASN A 101 -2.46 19.49 4.14
CA ASN A 101 -2.84 20.75 3.53
C ASN A 101 -3.26 21.84 4.52
N LYS A 102 -3.53 21.51 5.79
CA LYS A 102 -3.87 22.47 6.84
C LYS A 102 -2.67 22.89 7.69
N ILE A 103 -1.53 22.23 7.52
CA ILE A 103 -0.32 22.52 8.28
C ILE A 103 0.45 23.67 7.62
N GLU A 104 0.89 24.61 8.45
CA GLU A 104 1.78 25.70 8.08
C GLU A 104 2.90 25.79 9.13
N ILE A 105 4.15 25.73 8.67
CA ILE A 105 5.34 25.76 9.53
C ILE A 105 5.85 27.20 9.65
N SER A 106 5.97 27.68 10.89
CA SER A 106 6.40 29.04 11.20
C SER A 106 7.71 29.12 12.00
N ASN A 107 8.39 27.99 12.17
CA ASN A 107 9.66 27.87 12.89
C ASN A 107 10.71 27.14 12.06
N SER A 108 11.97 27.26 12.47
CA SER A 108 13.06 26.46 11.92
C SER A 108 12.84 24.96 12.20
N VAL A 109 13.13 24.12 11.20
CA VAL A 109 12.96 22.66 11.22
C VAL A 109 14.21 21.99 10.68
N THR A 110 14.60 20.87 11.28
CA THR A 110 15.73 20.06 10.82
C THR A 110 15.29 18.89 9.93
N CYS A 111 16.13 18.48 9.00
CA CYS A 111 15.88 17.28 8.21
C CYS A 111 15.67 16.05 9.11
N GLY A 112 14.60 15.28 8.87
CA GLY A 112 14.20 14.13 9.66
C GLY A 112 13.33 14.45 10.87
N GLU A 113 13.11 15.74 11.17
CA GLU A 113 12.23 16.17 12.26
C GLU A 113 10.78 15.80 11.99
N VAL A 114 10.06 15.44 13.05
CA VAL A 114 8.66 15.03 12.97
C VAL A 114 7.76 16.27 12.91
N ILE A 115 7.05 16.41 11.80
CA ILE A 115 6.04 17.46 11.56
C ILE A 115 4.70 17.07 12.16
N LEU A 116 4.33 15.79 12.03
CA LEU A 116 3.07 15.27 12.56
C LEU A 116 3.27 13.81 12.99
N LYS A 117 2.90 13.50 14.23
CA LYS A 117 2.98 12.14 14.78
C LYS A 117 1.76 11.31 14.41
N ASN A 118 1.98 10.02 14.15
CA ASN A 118 0.94 9.00 13.99
C ASN A 118 -0.22 9.42 13.07
N ILE A 119 0.09 9.70 11.79
CA ILE A 119 -0.92 10.13 10.81
C ILE A 119 -2.04 9.08 10.69
N LEU A 120 -3.29 9.49 10.90
CA LEU A 120 -4.48 8.66 10.78
C LEU A 120 -4.44 7.35 11.59
N GLY A 121 -3.71 7.32 12.70
CA GLY A 121 -3.57 6.13 13.54
C GLY A 121 -2.83 4.97 12.86
N CYS A 122 -1.98 5.24 11.87
CA CYS A 122 -1.25 4.23 11.11
C CYS A 122 0.08 3.79 11.74
N ASP A 123 0.41 4.29 12.94
CA ASP A 123 1.73 4.14 13.56
C ASP A 123 2.88 4.61 12.65
N CYS A 124 2.61 5.70 11.92
CA CYS A 124 3.57 6.31 11.00
C CYS A 124 3.60 7.82 11.21
N ASP A 125 4.80 8.39 11.32
CA ASP A 125 5.01 9.83 11.42
C ASP A 125 5.18 10.46 10.05
N ILE A 126 4.93 11.78 9.97
CA ILE A 126 5.31 12.64 8.86
C ILE A 126 6.56 13.40 9.27
N ILE A 127 7.61 13.30 8.46
CA ILE A 127 8.93 13.89 8.72
C ILE A 127 9.34 14.85 7.61
N ALA A 128 10.09 15.89 7.96
CA ALA A 128 10.72 16.78 6.99
C ALA A 128 11.87 16.06 6.26
N THR A 129 12.04 16.33 4.96
CA THR A 129 13.14 15.76 4.16
C THR A 129 14.25 16.76 3.85
N CYS A 130 14.13 18.00 4.32
CA CYS A 130 15.19 18.99 4.30
C CYS A 130 15.05 19.94 5.49
N SER A 131 16.11 20.68 5.79
CA SER A 131 16.06 21.71 6.83
C SER A 131 15.45 22.99 6.29
N LEU A 132 14.67 23.65 7.12
CA LEU A 132 14.07 24.96 6.90
C LEU A 132 14.61 25.90 7.98
N ILE A 133 15.16 27.04 7.57
CA ILE A 133 15.63 28.07 8.50
C ILE A 133 14.75 29.30 8.29
N ILE A 134 14.03 29.66 9.35
CA ILE A 134 13.17 30.85 9.47
C ILE A 134 13.51 31.50 10.81
#